data_AF-A0A2D7VVK0-F1
#
_entry.id   AF-A0A2D7VVK0-F1
#
_cell.length_a   1.000
_cell.length_b   1.000
_cell.length_c   1.000
_cell.angle_alpha   90.00
_cell.angle_beta   90.00
_cell.angle_gamma   90.00
#
_symmetry.space_group_name_H-M   'P 1'
#
loop_
_entity.id
_entity.type
_entity.pdbx_description
1 polymer ?
#
loop_
_entity_poly.entity_id
_entity_poly.type
_entity_poly.pdbx_seq_one_letter_code
_entity_poly.pdbx_strand_id
1 'polypeptide(L)'
;MLSWYATFVTPCIFITTNLNRMSEILRRIVKAKNLEENPFFKDPDSRIIEITSDKGEVFTGYYQADDGTYYTEKDWLDHQRQLELEQLAEQEYQAQQEKLAAEREARALKIAALEAMNKKNKSTGTTKWIKFFGIASILIAVIAITYSFWPRTTNIQKTTPNTVAVDTLKTSTKVNKFGNATITGTDVRMRAEPDLKGKIVTFFPDEGERIQMLQAANDSVNWAQVRRENGITGWVYGQYVKADTLQD
;
A
#
# COMPACT_ATOMS: atom_id res chain seq x y z
N MET A 1 -26.72 -2.26 43.43
CA MET A 1 -25.45 -1.60 43.05
C MET A 1 -25.75 -0.70 41.88
N LEU A 2 -25.41 0.58 42.03
CA LEU A 2 -25.80 1.66 41.13
C LEU A 2 -25.16 1.52 39.75
N SER A 3 -25.97 1.91 38.77
CA SER A 3 -25.70 2.10 37.35
C SER A 3 -24.52 3.06 37.09
N TRP A 4 -23.83 2.90 35.96
CA TRP A 4 -23.76 3.94 34.89
C TRP A 4 -22.87 3.46 33.72
N TYR A 5 -23.49 3.24 32.56
CA TYR A 5 -22.83 3.33 31.25
C TYR A 5 -22.66 4.82 30.94
N ALA A 6 -21.43 5.32 30.89
CA ALA A 6 -21.14 6.65 30.37
C ALA A 6 -20.78 6.51 28.89
N THR A 7 -21.80 6.63 28.04
CA THR A 7 -21.65 6.99 26.63
C THR A 7 -21.01 8.37 26.55
N PHE A 8 -19.74 8.44 26.14
CA PHE A 8 -19.17 9.70 25.67
C PHE A 8 -19.75 9.99 24.29
N VAL A 9 -20.95 10.56 24.28
CA VAL A 9 -21.42 11.39 23.17
C VAL A 9 -20.51 12.60 23.19
N THR A 10 -19.53 12.64 22.29
CA THR A 10 -18.76 13.86 22.04
C THR A 10 -19.78 14.93 21.67
N PRO A 11 -19.93 16.01 22.46
CA PRO A 11 -20.83 17.07 22.09
C PRO A 11 -20.33 17.63 20.76
N CYS A 12 -21.21 17.65 19.76
CA CYS A 12 -21.03 18.45 18.56
C CYS A 12 -20.47 19.79 19.03
N ILE A 13 -19.22 20.06 18.66
CA ILE A 13 -18.64 21.37 18.76
C ILE A 13 -19.57 22.24 17.93
N PHE A 14 -20.43 22.98 18.62
CA PHE A 14 -21.20 24.07 18.07
C PHE A 14 -20.16 25.02 17.50
N ILE A 15 -19.88 24.84 16.22
CA ILE A 15 -19.20 25.82 15.40
C ILE A 15 -20.21 26.96 15.25
N THR A 16 -20.30 27.78 16.30
CA THR A 16 -20.78 29.15 16.22
C THR A 16 -19.71 29.95 15.47
N THR A 17 -19.52 29.65 14.19
CA THR A 17 -18.87 30.56 13.26
C THR A 17 -19.93 31.01 12.26
N ASN A 18 -20.52 32.16 12.57
CA ASN A 18 -20.85 33.16 11.58
C ASN A 18 -21.96 32.76 10.56
N LEU A 19 -23.23 32.87 10.99
CA LEU A 19 -24.39 32.93 10.09
C LEU A 19 -24.39 34.15 9.13
N ASN A 20 -23.36 35.01 9.18
CA ASN A 20 -23.23 36.23 8.38
C ASN A 20 -22.50 36.02 7.04
N ARG A 21 -22.12 34.78 6.69
CA ARG A 21 -21.46 34.43 5.43
C ARG A 21 -22.26 33.49 4.53
N MET A 22 -23.58 33.42 4.71
CA MET A 22 -24.46 32.71 3.77
C MET A 22 -24.86 33.68 2.67
N SER A 23 -24.68 33.31 1.39
CA SER A 23 -25.07 34.21 0.29
C SER A 23 -26.58 34.52 0.38
N GLU A 24 -26.96 35.74 -0.01
CA GLU A 24 -28.36 36.16 -0.04
C GLU A 24 -29.22 35.24 -0.92
N ILE A 25 -28.62 34.67 -1.97
CA ILE A 25 -29.27 33.70 -2.85
C ILE A 25 -29.58 32.39 -2.11
N LEU A 26 -28.63 31.82 -1.36
CA LEU A 26 -28.87 30.59 -0.61
C LEU A 26 -29.93 30.80 0.48
N ARG A 27 -29.96 31.97 1.12
CA ARG A 27 -31.03 32.35 2.06
C ARG A 27 -32.41 32.35 1.40
N ARG A 28 -32.52 32.93 0.20
CA ARG A 28 -33.77 32.96 -0.58
C ARG A 28 -34.21 31.55 -0.96
N ILE A 29 -33.30 30.71 -1.43
CA ILE A 29 -33.57 29.31 -1.79
C ILE A 29 -34.11 28.54 -0.57
N VAL A 30 -33.44 28.63 0.58
CA VAL A 30 -33.86 27.93 1.81
C VAL A 30 -35.21 28.44 2.32
N LYS A 31 -35.44 29.76 2.27
CA LYS A 31 -36.72 30.36 2.69
C LYS A 31 -37.88 29.95 1.78
N ALA A 32 -37.62 29.84 0.48
CA ALA A 32 -38.63 29.51 -0.52
C ALA A 32 -39.10 28.05 -0.49
N LYS A 33 -38.32 27.13 0.10
CA LYS A 33 -38.71 25.72 0.24
C LYS A 33 -40.09 25.51 0.89
N ASN A 34 -40.46 26.37 1.83
CA ASN A 34 -41.70 26.26 2.60
C ASN A 34 -42.81 27.20 2.09
N LEU A 35 -42.58 27.88 0.95
CA LEU A 35 -43.59 28.73 0.33
C LEU A 35 -44.44 27.92 -0.63
N GLU A 36 -45.73 28.25 -0.73
CA GLU A 36 -46.64 27.65 -1.71
C GLU A 36 -46.20 27.97 -3.15
N GLU A 37 -45.68 29.17 -3.37
CA GLU A 37 -45.05 29.59 -4.63
C GLU A 37 -43.53 29.59 -4.45
N ASN A 38 -42.87 28.48 -4.82
CA ASN A 38 -41.42 28.37 -4.82
C ASN A 38 -40.86 28.69 -6.23
N PRO A 39 -40.17 29.84 -6.42
CA PRO A 39 -39.59 30.19 -7.72
C PRO A 39 -38.32 29.40 -8.04
N PHE A 40 -37.80 28.59 -7.12
CA PHE A 40 -36.57 27.82 -7.32
C PHE A 40 -36.88 26.34 -7.61
N PHE A 41 -36.27 25.79 -8.66
CA PHE A 41 -36.37 24.38 -9.03
C PHE A 41 -35.01 23.77 -9.34
N LYS A 42 -34.92 22.43 -9.23
CA LYS A 42 -33.74 21.63 -9.56
C LYS A 42 -33.90 21.07 -10.98
N ASP A 43 -32.94 21.37 -11.84
CA ASP A 43 -32.82 20.85 -13.20
C ASP A 43 -32.19 19.43 -13.19
N PRO A 44 -32.26 18.60 -14.27
CA PRO A 44 -31.61 17.28 -14.31
C PRO A 44 -30.10 17.32 -14.05
N ASP A 45 -29.44 18.42 -14.39
CA ASP A 45 -28.01 18.66 -14.11
C ASP A 45 -27.76 19.05 -12.63
N SER A 46 -28.75 18.90 -11.75
CA SER A 46 -28.71 19.27 -10.33
C SER A 46 -28.47 20.75 -10.05
N ARG A 47 -28.63 21.61 -11.05
CA ARG A 47 -28.56 23.08 -10.93
C ARG A 47 -29.84 23.63 -10.33
N ILE A 48 -29.71 24.62 -9.46
CA ILE A 48 -30.84 25.40 -8.98
C ILE A 48 -31.09 26.58 -9.92
N ILE A 49 -32.30 26.64 -10.45
CA ILE A 49 -32.77 27.68 -11.37
C ILE A 49 -33.87 28.49 -10.68
N GLU A 50 -33.80 29.81 -10.81
CA GLU A 50 -34.82 30.76 -10.38
C GLU A 50 -35.71 31.15 -11.57
N ILE A 51 -37.02 30.93 -11.46
CA ILE A 51 -38.00 31.42 -12.42
C ILE A 51 -38.33 32.87 -12.04
N THR A 52 -37.90 33.81 -12.87
CA THR A 52 -38.20 35.23 -12.69
C THR A 52 -39.17 35.73 -13.76
N SER A 53 -40.17 36.51 -13.37
CA SER A 53 -41.23 36.99 -14.27
C SER A 53 -40.72 37.91 -15.40
N ASP A 54 -39.55 38.53 -15.24
CA ASP A 54 -38.95 39.50 -16.17
C ASP A 54 -37.88 38.89 -17.10
N LYS A 55 -37.12 37.91 -16.61
CA LYS A 55 -35.94 37.34 -17.29
C LYS A 55 -36.05 35.84 -17.60
N GLY A 56 -37.14 35.19 -17.18
CA GLY A 56 -37.33 33.76 -17.35
C GLY A 56 -36.48 32.94 -16.37
N GLU A 57 -35.93 31.83 -16.84
CA GLU A 57 -35.11 30.90 -16.05
C GLU A 57 -33.68 31.41 -15.87
N VAL A 58 -33.26 31.64 -14.63
CA VAL A 58 -31.93 32.18 -14.29
C VAL A 58 -31.20 31.23 -13.35
N PHE A 59 -30.00 30.79 -13.73
CA PHE A 59 -29.17 29.94 -12.87
C PHE A 59 -28.67 30.70 -11.64
N THR A 60 -28.87 30.12 -10.46
CA THR A 60 -28.55 30.79 -9.18
C THR A 60 -27.10 30.66 -8.74
N GLY A 61 -26.29 29.84 -9.44
CA GLY A 61 -24.92 29.51 -9.02
C GLY A 61 -24.82 28.40 -7.97
N TYR A 62 -25.94 27.76 -7.64
CA TYR A 62 -26.02 26.69 -6.64
C TYR A 62 -26.46 25.38 -7.27
N TYR A 63 -25.94 24.29 -6.71
CA TYR A 63 -26.30 22.92 -7.03
C TYR A 63 -26.97 22.27 -5.83
N GLN A 64 -27.79 21.25 -6.06
CA GLN A 64 -28.44 20.48 -5.00
C GLN A 64 -28.26 18.98 -5.23
N ALA A 65 -27.65 18.32 -4.25
CA ALA A 65 -27.52 16.86 -4.23
C ALA A 65 -28.87 16.17 -3.92
N ASP A 66 -28.91 14.86 -4.09
CA ASP A 66 -30.15 14.08 -3.93
C ASP A 66 -30.62 13.98 -2.47
N ASP A 67 -29.72 14.22 -1.51
CA ASP A 67 -30.02 14.37 -0.08
C ASP A 67 -30.63 15.75 0.27
N GLY A 68 -30.72 16.65 -0.71
CA GLY A 68 -31.22 18.02 -0.54
C GLY A 68 -30.19 19.04 -0.08
N THR A 69 -28.91 18.64 0.09
CA THR A 69 -27.79 19.50 0.46
C THR A 69 -27.40 20.41 -0.70
N TYR A 70 -27.09 21.67 -0.38
CA TYR A 70 -26.73 22.69 -1.37
C TYR A 70 -25.22 22.87 -1.47
N TYR A 71 -24.71 22.97 -2.69
CA TYR A 71 -23.30 23.14 -3.00
C TYR A 71 -23.08 24.35 -3.91
N THR A 72 -21.93 24.98 -3.80
CA THR A 72 -21.44 25.90 -4.84
C THR A 72 -20.91 25.08 -6.03
N GLU A 73 -20.67 25.70 -7.18
CA GLU A 73 -20.10 25.01 -8.35
C GLU A 73 -18.79 24.27 -8.03
N LYS A 74 -17.88 24.93 -7.31
CA LYS A 74 -16.61 24.33 -6.92
C LYS A 74 -16.83 23.13 -6.01
N ASP A 75 -17.63 23.29 -4.97
CA ASP A 75 -17.88 22.23 -3.98
C ASP A 75 -18.67 21.06 -4.61
N TRP A 76 -19.54 21.34 -5.58
CA TRP A 76 -20.27 20.34 -6.35
C TRP A 76 -19.33 19.47 -7.18
N LEU A 77 -18.39 20.07 -7.91
CA LEU A 77 -17.40 19.32 -8.69
C LEU A 77 -16.48 18.48 -7.81
N ASP A 78 -16.06 19.02 -6.67
CA ASP A 78 -15.26 18.28 -5.70
C ASP A 78 -16.06 17.12 -5.08
N HIS A 79 -17.35 17.33 -4.79
CA HIS A 79 -18.26 16.28 -4.31
C HIS A 79 -18.48 15.17 -5.36
N GLN A 80 -18.71 15.52 -6.63
CA GLN A 80 -18.86 14.56 -7.72
C GLN A 80 -17.60 13.70 -7.89
N ARG A 81 -16.42 14.32 -7.87
CA ARG A 81 -15.14 13.61 -7.94
C ARG A 81 -14.96 12.64 -6.77
N GLN A 82 -15.37 13.04 -5.57
CA GLN A 82 -15.31 12.19 -4.38
C GLN A 82 -16.20 10.94 -4.54
N LEU A 83 -17.43 11.12 -5.04
CA LEU A 83 -18.35 10.01 -5.30
C LEU A 83 -17.81 9.05 -6.36
N GLU A 84 -17.24 9.56 -7.45
CA GLU A 84 -16.61 8.72 -8.48
C GLU A 84 -15.44 7.90 -7.91
N LEU A 85 -14.60 8.51 -7.06
CA LEU A 85 -13.49 7.83 -6.41
C LEU A 85 -13.96 6.73 -5.46
N GLU A 86 -15.03 6.97 -4.70
CA GLU A 86 -15.62 5.98 -3.81
C GLU A 86 -16.19 4.78 -4.58
N GLN A 87 -16.94 5.04 -5.65
CA GLN A 87 -17.45 3.98 -6.53
C GLN A 87 -16.33 3.14 -7.13
N LEU A 88 -15.22 3.77 -7.55
CA LEU A 88 -14.05 3.06 -8.06
C LEU A 88 -13.41 2.18 -6.98
N ALA A 89 -13.22 2.72 -5.77
CA ALA A 89 -12.66 1.98 -4.64
C ALA A 89 -13.53 0.76 -4.26
N GLU A 90 -14.85 0.91 -4.27
CA GLU A 90 -15.79 -0.20 -4.07
C GLU A 90 -15.66 -1.27 -5.14
N GLN A 91 -15.60 -0.88 -6.42
CA GLN A 91 -15.42 -1.83 -7.53
C GLN A 91 -14.10 -2.59 -7.41
N GLU A 92 -13.01 -1.91 -7.07
CA GLU A 92 -11.71 -2.55 -6.85
C GLU A 92 -11.76 -3.55 -5.69
N TYR A 93 -12.43 -3.20 -4.59
CA TYR A 93 -12.61 -4.08 -3.45
C TYR A 93 -13.40 -5.35 -3.81
N GLN A 94 -14.51 -5.20 -4.54
CA GLN A 94 -15.30 -6.35 -5.01
C GLN A 94 -14.47 -7.26 -5.92
N ALA A 95 -13.75 -6.69 -6.88
CA ALA A 95 -12.88 -7.45 -7.77
C ALA A 95 -11.76 -8.20 -7.01
N GLN A 96 -11.24 -7.63 -5.92
CA GLN A 96 -10.28 -8.33 -5.06
C GLN A 96 -10.92 -9.52 -4.33
N GLN A 97 -12.13 -9.35 -3.81
CA GLN A 97 -12.86 -10.43 -3.15
C GLN A 97 -13.16 -11.58 -4.12
N GLU A 98 -13.61 -11.27 -5.34
CA GLU A 98 -13.87 -12.27 -6.38
C GLU A 98 -12.60 -13.04 -6.75
N LYS A 99 -11.47 -12.34 -6.91
CA LYS A 99 -10.17 -12.99 -7.16
C LYS A 99 -9.79 -13.93 -6.03
N LEU A 100 -9.96 -13.51 -4.78
CA LEU A 100 -9.66 -14.33 -3.61
C LEU A 100 -10.60 -15.54 -3.50
N ALA A 101 -11.89 -15.36 -3.83
CA ALA A 101 -12.87 -16.43 -3.85
C ALA A 101 -12.51 -17.48 -4.91
N ALA A 102 -12.21 -17.04 -6.14
CA ALA A 102 -11.74 -17.90 -7.22
C ALA A 102 -10.45 -18.65 -6.86
N GLU A 103 -9.51 -17.99 -6.17
CA GLU A 103 -8.29 -18.65 -5.68
C GLU A 103 -8.59 -19.73 -4.63
N ARG A 104 -9.50 -19.45 -3.69
CA ARG A 104 -9.92 -20.42 -2.67
C ARG A 104 -10.58 -21.64 -3.30
N GLU A 105 -11.44 -21.43 -4.30
CA GLU A 105 -12.06 -22.51 -5.07
C GLU A 105 -11.02 -23.34 -5.82
N ALA A 106 -10.07 -22.71 -6.51
CA ALA A 106 -8.99 -23.41 -7.19
C ALA A 106 -8.13 -24.25 -6.24
N ARG A 107 -7.83 -23.72 -5.04
CA ARG A 107 -7.12 -24.45 -3.99
C ARG A 107 -7.95 -25.62 -3.47
N ALA A 108 -9.26 -25.45 -3.26
CA ALA A 108 -10.16 -26.52 -2.80
C ALA A 108 -10.26 -27.65 -3.84
N LEU A 109 -10.39 -27.33 -5.13
CA LEU A 109 -10.37 -28.31 -6.21
C LEU A 109 -9.05 -29.09 -6.25
N LYS A 110 -7.92 -28.40 -6.04
CA LYS A 110 -6.61 -29.05 -5.99
C LYS A 110 -6.49 -30.04 -4.81
N ILE A 111 -7.03 -29.69 -3.64
CA ILE A 111 -7.07 -30.58 -2.47
C ILE A 111 -7.94 -31.80 -2.77
N ALA A 112 -9.17 -31.60 -3.28
CA ALA A 112 -10.08 -32.69 -3.64
C ALA A 112 -9.46 -33.65 -4.68
N ALA A 113 -8.72 -33.11 -5.66
CA ALA A 113 -7.99 -33.91 -6.64
C ALA A 113 -6.87 -34.75 -5.99
N LEU A 114 -6.08 -34.16 -5.09
CA LEU A 114 -5.03 -34.87 -4.35
C LEU A 114 -5.61 -36.00 -3.47
N GLU A 115 -6.72 -35.75 -2.80
CA GLU A 115 -7.42 -36.76 -2.00
C GLU A 115 -7.91 -37.93 -2.85
N ALA A 116 -8.50 -37.65 -4.02
CA ALA A 116 -8.92 -38.68 -4.97
C ALA A 116 -7.74 -39.54 -5.46
N MET A 117 -6.58 -38.92 -5.75
CA MET A 117 -5.35 -39.63 -6.10
C MET A 117 -4.88 -40.54 -4.96
N ASN A 118 -4.90 -40.06 -3.71
CA ASN A 118 -4.47 -40.85 -2.55
C ASN A 118 -5.39 -42.05 -2.30
N LYS A 119 -6.72 -41.90 -2.44
CA LYS A 119 -7.69 -43.00 -2.30
C LYS A 119 -7.44 -44.11 -3.32
N LYS A 120 -7.08 -43.78 -4.57
CA LYS A 120 -6.74 -44.77 -5.61
C LYS A 120 -5.49 -45.58 -5.23
N ASN A 121 -4.48 -44.94 -4.64
CA ASN A 121 -3.22 -45.59 -4.25
C ASN A 121 -3.38 -46.54 -3.05
N LYS A 122 -4.28 -46.23 -2.11
CA LYS A 122 -4.60 -47.12 -0.96
C LYS A 122 -5.33 -48.42 -1.35
N SER A 123 -5.99 -48.45 -2.51
CA SER A 123 -6.73 -49.62 -3.01
C SER A 123 -5.84 -50.68 -3.69
N THR A 124 -4.56 -50.37 -3.97
CA THR A 124 -3.61 -51.27 -4.65
C THR A 124 -2.55 -51.85 -3.69
N GLY A 125 -2.82 -51.83 -2.39
CA GLY A 125 -1.87 -52.14 -1.33
C GLY A 125 -2.09 -53.46 -0.58
N THR A 126 -2.79 -54.44 -1.14
CA THR A 126 -2.87 -55.79 -0.54
C THR A 126 -3.00 -56.84 -1.64
N THR A 127 -1.88 -57.43 -2.10
CA THR A 127 -1.75 -58.87 -2.39
C THR A 127 -0.35 -59.17 -2.95
N LYS A 128 0.39 -60.01 -2.20
CA LYS A 128 1.54 -60.84 -2.62
C LYS A 128 2.76 -60.15 -3.23
N TRP A 129 3.72 -59.72 -2.39
CA TRP A 129 5.13 -59.76 -2.81
C TRP A 129 6.17 -59.87 -1.67
N ILE A 130 5.90 -60.67 -0.63
CA ILE A 130 6.92 -61.01 0.39
C ILE A 130 7.79 -62.19 -0.09
N LYS A 131 8.29 -62.22 -1.34
CA LYS A 131 9.15 -63.34 -1.80
C LYS A 131 10.40 -63.01 -2.61
N PHE A 132 10.82 -61.75 -2.79
CA PHE A 132 11.97 -61.49 -3.68
C PHE A 132 12.95 -60.36 -3.29
N PHE A 133 13.20 -60.12 -2.00
CA PHE A 133 14.30 -59.23 -1.57
C PHE A 133 15.27 -59.89 -0.58
N GLY A 134 15.89 -61.00 -1.00
CA GLY A 134 16.93 -61.69 -0.22
C GLY A 134 18.36 -61.62 -0.79
N ILE A 135 18.61 -61.03 -1.96
CA ILE A 135 19.91 -61.24 -2.66
C ILE A 135 20.57 -59.95 -3.19
N ALA A 136 19.87 -58.80 -3.25
CA ALA A 136 20.42 -57.58 -3.85
C ALA A 136 21.19 -56.62 -2.90
N SER A 137 21.22 -56.87 -1.58
CA SER A 137 21.87 -55.96 -0.62
C SER A 137 23.38 -56.20 -0.42
N ILE A 138 23.94 -57.29 -0.93
CA ILE A 138 25.34 -57.69 -0.67
C ILE A 138 26.33 -57.09 -1.68
N LEU A 139 25.89 -56.68 -2.88
CA LEU A 139 26.80 -56.20 -3.95
C LEU A 139 27.17 -54.71 -3.85
N ILE A 140 26.40 -53.88 -3.13
CA ILE A 140 26.70 -52.44 -2.98
C ILE A 140 27.76 -52.20 -1.89
N ALA A 141 27.91 -53.12 -0.92
CA ALA A 141 28.86 -52.98 0.18
C ALA A 141 30.34 -53.18 -0.24
N VAL A 142 30.61 -53.79 -1.39
CA VAL A 142 32.00 -54.10 -1.82
C VAL A 142 32.64 -52.95 -2.63
N ILE A 143 31.86 -52.09 -3.28
CA ILE A 143 32.38 -50.99 -4.13
C ILE A 143 32.79 -49.77 -3.29
N ALA A 144 32.36 -49.67 -2.03
CA ALA A 144 32.70 -48.55 -1.14
C ALA A 144 34.06 -48.70 -0.40
N ILE A 145 34.75 -49.84 -0.51
CA ILE A 145 35.94 -50.14 0.31
C ILE A 145 37.27 -49.84 -0.42
N THR A 146 37.30 -49.70 -1.75
CA THR A 146 38.59 -49.55 -2.50
C THR A 146 39.00 -48.13 -2.88
N TYR A 147 38.24 -47.10 -2.51
CA TYR A 147 38.69 -45.71 -2.67
C TYR A 147 38.86 -45.00 -1.33
N SER A 148 39.68 -45.62 -0.49
CA SER A 148 40.48 -44.90 0.49
C SER A 148 41.68 -44.27 -0.23
N PHE A 149 41.55 -43.05 -0.76
CA PHE A 149 42.73 -42.21 -0.98
C PHE A 149 42.43 -40.74 -0.71
N TRP A 150 42.43 -40.48 0.59
CA TRP A 150 42.68 -39.19 1.19
C TRP A 150 44.17 -38.82 1.09
N PRO A 151 44.51 -37.53 1.15
CA PRO A 151 45.06 -37.08 2.42
C PRO A 151 44.41 -35.81 2.99
N ARG A 152 44.21 -35.87 4.33
CA ARG A 152 44.07 -34.80 5.33
C ARG A 152 45.31 -33.88 5.23
N THR A 153 45.26 -32.54 5.37
CA THR A 153 44.99 -31.83 6.64
C THR A 153 44.67 -30.32 6.50
N THR A 154 43.71 -29.89 7.32
CA THR A 154 43.60 -28.64 8.14
C THR A 154 43.64 -27.24 7.50
N ASN A 155 42.50 -26.54 7.58
CA ASN A 155 42.30 -25.60 8.69
C ASN A 155 40.83 -25.60 9.16
N ILE A 156 40.67 -25.71 10.47
CA ILE A 156 39.43 -25.52 11.24
C ILE A 156 39.40 -24.04 11.62
N GLN A 157 38.26 -23.35 11.43
CA GLN A 157 37.59 -22.65 12.55
C GLN A 157 36.07 -22.71 12.36
N LYS A 158 35.48 -23.44 13.31
CA LYS A 158 34.08 -23.62 13.65
C LYS A 158 33.62 -22.40 14.42
N THR A 159 32.36 -21.98 14.29
CA THR A 159 31.42 -21.77 15.41
C THR A 159 30.08 -21.20 14.92
N THR A 160 29.03 -22.02 15.06
CA THR A 160 27.72 -21.54 15.50
C THR A 160 27.70 -21.71 17.02
N PRO A 161 27.07 -20.80 17.78
CA PRO A 161 25.94 -21.30 18.57
C PRO A 161 24.78 -20.30 18.75
N ASN A 162 23.67 -20.90 19.18
CA ASN A 162 22.34 -20.36 19.43
C ASN A 162 22.22 -19.45 20.67
N THR A 163 21.29 -18.49 20.55
CA THR A 163 20.20 -18.12 21.50
C THR A 163 20.51 -17.37 22.82
N VAL A 164 19.69 -16.32 23.03
CA VAL A 164 19.33 -15.51 24.23
C VAL A 164 20.39 -14.65 24.93
N ALA A 165 20.13 -13.34 25.03
CA ALA A 165 19.72 -12.68 26.27
C ALA A 165 19.56 -11.15 26.09
N VAL A 166 18.58 -10.64 26.83
CA VAL A 166 18.14 -9.25 26.98
C VAL A 166 18.97 -8.57 28.09
N ASP A 167 19.07 -7.24 27.99
CA ASP A 167 19.46 -6.25 29.02
C ASP A 167 20.93 -6.13 29.44
N THR A 168 21.57 -5.02 29.07
CA THR A 168 21.97 -3.95 30.02
C THR A 168 22.48 -2.74 29.23
N LEU A 169 21.84 -1.60 29.46
CA LEU A 169 22.14 -0.26 28.94
C LEU A 169 23.54 0.24 29.32
N LYS A 170 24.26 0.87 28.37
CA LYS A 170 24.93 2.17 28.56
C LYS A 170 25.41 2.79 27.25
N THR A 171 24.67 3.83 26.85
CA THR A 171 25.06 5.09 26.18
C THR A 171 26.48 5.21 25.65
N SER A 172 26.60 5.33 24.32
CA SER A 172 27.53 6.26 23.68
C SER A 172 26.77 7.03 22.60
N THR A 173 26.34 8.22 22.97
CA THR A 173 25.67 9.19 22.11
C THR A 173 26.66 9.72 21.09
N LYS A 174 26.71 9.10 19.91
CA LYS A 174 27.00 9.83 18.68
C LYS A 174 25.78 9.64 17.81
N VAL A 175 24.99 10.70 17.65
CA VAL A 175 23.94 10.74 16.64
C VAL A 175 24.65 10.58 15.30
N ASN A 176 24.81 9.32 14.87
CA ASN A 176 25.36 9.01 13.58
C ASN A 176 24.25 9.35 12.60
N LYS A 177 24.27 10.59 12.13
CA LYS A 177 23.42 11.11 11.09
C LYS A 177 23.44 10.08 9.95
N PHE A 178 22.38 9.29 9.79
CA PHE A 178 22.33 8.31 8.71
C PHE A 178 22.49 9.07 7.38
N GLY A 179 23.29 8.49 6.49
CA GLY A 179 23.52 9.03 5.16
C GLY A 179 24.68 10.01 5.03
N ASN A 180 25.42 9.83 3.95
CA ASN A 180 26.49 10.68 3.42
C ASN A 180 25.99 11.57 2.26
N ALA A 181 24.68 11.57 1.99
CA ALA A 181 24.06 12.38 0.97
C ALA A 181 22.63 12.77 1.38
N THR A 182 22.12 13.81 0.74
CA THR A 182 20.79 14.36 0.95
C THR A 182 20.07 14.47 -0.39
N ILE A 183 18.79 14.12 -0.42
CA ILE A 183 17.93 14.33 -1.60
C ILE A 183 17.52 15.80 -1.67
N THR A 184 17.73 16.45 -2.81
CA THR A 184 17.44 17.89 -2.99
C THR A 184 16.19 18.16 -3.83
N GLY A 185 15.47 17.12 -4.24
CA GLY A 185 14.24 17.26 -5.03
C GLY A 185 13.01 16.78 -4.25
N THR A 186 11.84 17.26 -4.66
CA THR A 186 10.53 16.77 -4.22
C THR A 186 9.99 15.74 -5.22
N ASP A 187 9.23 14.75 -4.73
CA ASP A 187 8.73 13.60 -5.52
C ASP A 187 9.79 12.88 -6.38
N VAL A 188 10.99 12.69 -5.81
CA VAL A 188 12.09 12.02 -6.53
C VAL A 188 11.85 10.51 -6.55
N ARG A 189 11.92 9.90 -7.74
CA ARG A 189 11.67 8.45 -7.91
C ARG A 189 12.96 7.65 -7.81
N MET A 190 12.95 6.63 -6.96
CA MET A 190 14.00 5.62 -6.85
C MET A 190 13.63 4.41 -7.69
N ARG A 191 14.52 3.99 -8.58
CA ARG A 191 14.31 2.88 -9.52
C ARG A 191 15.19 1.69 -9.20
N ALA A 192 14.82 0.51 -9.71
CA ALA A 192 15.57 -0.73 -9.53
C ALA A 192 16.85 -0.75 -10.38
N GLU A 193 16.84 -0.02 -11.49
CA GLU A 193 17.91 0.05 -12.49
C GLU A 193 18.20 1.53 -12.82
N PRO A 194 19.43 1.86 -13.27
CA PRO A 194 19.83 3.19 -13.70
C PRO A 194 19.27 3.52 -15.09
N ASP A 195 17.94 3.47 -15.24
CA ASP A 195 17.23 3.78 -16.47
C ASP A 195 15.90 4.49 -16.17
N LEU A 196 15.52 5.45 -17.03
CA LEU A 196 14.26 6.17 -16.96
C LEU A 196 13.05 5.24 -17.16
N LYS A 197 13.25 4.09 -17.82
CA LYS A 197 12.22 3.05 -17.98
C LYS A 197 12.25 1.98 -16.89
N GLY A 198 13.23 2.01 -15.99
CA GLY A 198 13.37 1.03 -14.91
C GLY A 198 12.20 1.06 -13.92
N LYS A 199 11.87 -0.08 -13.31
CA LYS A 199 10.77 -0.16 -12.34
C LYS A 199 11.01 0.75 -11.14
N ILE A 200 10.00 1.52 -10.72
CA ILE A 200 10.06 2.37 -9.52
C ILE A 200 9.96 1.46 -8.28
N VAL A 201 10.95 1.55 -7.40
CA VAL A 201 11.04 0.79 -6.13
C VAL A 201 10.41 1.57 -4.99
N THR A 202 10.67 2.88 -4.93
CA THR A 202 10.09 3.82 -3.95
C THR A 202 10.22 5.23 -4.50
N PHE A 203 9.63 6.20 -3.82
CA PHE A 203 9.83 7.62 -4.07
C PHE A 203 10.21 8.35 -2.78
N PHE A 204 10.70 9.58 -2.94
CA PHE A 204 11.07 10.53 -1.90
C PHE A 204 10.07 11.70 -2.00
N PRO A 205 9.09 11.81 -1.09
CA PRO A 205 8.07 12.85 -1.17
C PRO A 205 8.65 14.25 -0.95
N ASP A 206 9.53 14.38 0.04
CA ASP A 206 10.09 15.65 0.49
C ASP A 206 11.58 15.78 0.16
N GLU A 207 12.04 17.02 -0.02
CA GLU A 207 13.47 17.32 -0.07
C GLU A 207 14.09 17.24 1.35
N GLY A 208 15.39 17.06 1.42
CA GLY A 208 16.12 16.98 2.69
C GLY A 208 16.19 15.58 3.30
N GLU A 209 15.57 14.56 2.70
CA GLU A 209 15.68 13.18 3.18
C GLU A 209 17.15 12.71 3.07
N ARG A 210 17.67 12.17 4.17
CA ARG A 210 19.05 11.70 4.26
C ARG A 210 19.17 10.26 3.80
N ILE A 211 20.15 10.00 2.96
CA ILE A 211 20.36 8.71 2.34
C ILE A 211 21.83 8.34 2.34
N GLN A 212 22.11 7.03 2.34
CA GLN A 212 23.44 6.51 2.15
C GLN A 212 23.70 6.35 0.64
N MET A 213 24.60 7.16 0.08
CA MET A 213 25.07 7.00 -1.29
C MET A 213 26.12 5.88 -1.33
N LEU A 214 25.80 4.81 -2.06
CA LEU A 214 26.69 3.67 -2.29
C LEU A 214 27.58 3.88 -3.52
N GLN A 215 27.02 4.52 -4.56
CA GLN A 215 27.72 4.85 -5.80
C GLN A 215 27.31 6.24 -6.26
N ALA A 216 28.29 7.12 -6.51
CA ALA A 216 28.04 8.44 -7.05
C ALA A 216 27.65 8.38 -8.53
N ALA A 217 26.87 9.37 -8.98
CA ALA A 217 26.61 9.54 -10.39
C ALA A 217 27.91 9.86 -11.13
N ASN A 218 28.12 9.21 -12.26
CA ASN A 218 29.22 9.49 -13.19
C ASN A 218 28.66 10.03 -14.51
N ASP A 219 29.53 10.63 -15.32
CA ASP A 219 29.13 11.28 -16.58
C ASP A 219 28.54 10.31 -17.61
N SER A 220 28.83 9.01 -17.48
CA SER A 220 28.35 7.98 -18.42
C SER A 220 26.97 7.44 -18.10
N VAL A 221 26.58 7.41 -16.82
CA VAL A 221 25.33 6.79 -16.37
C VAL A 221 24.35 7.84 -15.83
N ASN A 222 24.80 8.97 -15.27
CA ASN A 222 23.95 10.01 -14.65
C ASN A 222 23.06 9.52 -13.47
N TRP A 223 23.26 8.29 -13.00
CA TRP A 223 22.51 7.70 -11.88
C TRP A 223 23.42 7.44 -10.69
N ALA A 224 22.93 7.78 -9.49
CA ALA A 224 23.55 7.45 -8.22
C ALA A 224 22.82 6.26 -7.58
N GLN A 225 23.58 5.32 -7.02
CA GLN A 225 23.03 4.23 -6.22
C GLN A 225 22.94 4.64 -4.76
N VAL A 226 21.77 4.49 -4.17
CA VAL A 226 21.45 4.99 -2.84
C VAL A 226 20.76 3.92 -2.00
N ARG A 227 20.93 4.01 -0.69
CA ARG A 227 20.31 3.15 0.32
C ARG A 227 19.63 4.00 1.39
N ARG A 228 18.37 3.68 1.68
CA ARG A 228 17.58 4.33 2.72
C ARG A 228 17.83 3.67 4.08
N GLU A 229 17.46 4.36 5.15
CA GLU A 229 17.62 3.92 6.54
C GLU A 229 16.88 2.60 6.83
N ASN A 230 15.78 2.34 6.11
CA ASN A 230 15.05 1.07 6.15
C ASN A 230 15.76 -0.11 5.45
N GLY A 231 16.95 0.12 4.88
CA GLY A 231 17.77 -0.90 4.23
C GLY A 231 17.49 -1.10 2.74
N ILE A 232 16.51 -0.42 2.15
CA ILE A 232 16.16 -0.54 0.72
C ILE A 232 17.21 0.20 -0.13
N THR A 233 17.69 -0.47 -1.18
CA THR A 233 18.66 0.07 -2.14
C THR A 233 18.02 0.29 -3.51
N GLY A 234 18.41 1.35 -4.20
CA GLY A 234 17.96 1.63 -5.56
C GLY A 234 18.77 2.74 -6.24
N TRP A 235 18.31 3.18 -7.40
CA TRP A 235 18.97 4.17 -8.24
C TRP A 235 18.14 5.45 -8.30
N VAL A 236 18.80 6.59 -8.10
CA VAL A 236 18.21 7.93 -8.19
C VAL A 236 19.02 8.73 -9.19
N TYR A 237 18.36 9.61 -9.93
CA TYR A 237 19.05 10.46 -10.89
C TYR A 237 19.99 11.42 -10.14
N GLY A 238 21.25 11.49 -10.59
CA GLY A 238 22.34 12.15 -9.85
C GLY A 238 22.07 13.63 -9.52
N GLN A 239 21.31 14.32 -10.37
CA GLN A 239 20.98 15.75 -10.16
C GLN A 239 20.15 16.03 -8.90
N TYR A 240 19.49 15.01 -8.35
CA TYR A 240 18.67 15.13 -7.15
C TYR A 240 19.38 14.62 -5.89
N VAL A 241 20.65 14.23 -6.01
CA VAL A 241 21.43 13.70 -4.91
C VAL A 241 22.61 14.63 -4.65
N LYS A 242 22.60 15.27 -3.49
CA LYS A 242 23.73 16.08 -3.03
C LYS A 242 24.56 15.27 -2.05
N ALA A 243 25.80 14.96 -2.42
CA ALA A 243 26.76 14.41 -1.49
C ALA A 243 27.01 15.45 -0.38
N ASP A 244 26.95 15.03 0.87
CA ASP A 244 27.40 15.85 1.98
C ASP A 244 28.93 15.81 1.96
N THR A 245 29.56 16.67 1.16
CA THR A 245 30.98 16.94 1.30
C THR A 245 31.20 17.54 2.68
N LEU A 246 31.75 16.77 3.60
CA LEU A 246 32.41 17.31 4.77
C LEU A 246 33.53 18.22 4.22
N GLN A 247 33.33 19.53 4.29
CA GLN A 247 34.42 20.48 4.10
C GLN A 247 35.42 20.21 5.22
N ASP A 248 36.59 19.69 4.85
CA ASP A 248 37.82 19.87 5.63
C ASP A 248 38.20 21.37 5.64
#